data_AF-A0A015JPX3-F1
#
_entry.id   AF-A0A015JPX3-F1
#
_cell.length_a   1.000
_cell.length_b   1.000
_cell.length_c   1.000
_cell.angle_alpha   90.00
_cell.angle_beta   90.00
_cell.angle_gamma   90.00
#
_symmetry.space_group_name_H-M   'P 1'
#
loop_
_entity.id
_entity.type
_entity.pdbx_description
1 polymer ?
#
loop_
_entity_poly.entity_id
_entity_poly.type
_entity_poly.pdbx_seq_one_letter_code
_entity_poly.pdbx_strand_id
1 'polypeptide(L)'
;MASDSNKDINNETEVLDENSKKECHKCKLLEEENRKLEEENRKLVDEIEKFNNDLIGNKDFNKTLAAIIDKHKKEIKSKDDKIESKDEEIKSKDKEIKSKDDEIINLKKRHQYELGSAKTFRLSDDDKNNPTNLNEDISQIQEDLEFYVTNLRPKTDIEINLKNISRLLNDSKVKKSKITYTLNSSSELNDYMPLIKAVLQRHVLRTILDYFDKYNRKNSLELQFLKQAEDLENLAKRLEKERTGSDAITSALSIQKTNLIKKWNLIEKY
;
A
#
# COMPACT_ATOMS: atom_id res chain seq x y z
N MET A 1 97.47 -41.50 100.92
CA MET A 1 96.78 -40.66 99.92
C MET A 1 96.83 -41.29 98.51
N ALA A 2 96.71 -42.62 98.38
CA ALA A 2 96.84 -43.32 97.09
C ALA A 2 95.58 -44.13 96.70
N SER A 3 94.50 -44.01 97.47
CA SER A 3 93.25 -44.77 97.28
C SER A 3 92.20 -44.03 96.46
N ASP A 4 92.32 -42.71 96.30
CA ASP A 4 91.31 -41.91 95.61
C ASP A 4 91.57 -41.79 94.10
N SER A 5 92.83 -41.81 93.64
CA SER A 5 93.14 -41.64 92.21
C SER A 5 92.82 -42.86 91.33
N ASN A 6 92.78 -44.07 91.88
CA ASN A 6 92.52 -45.30 91.11
C ASN A 6 91.03 -45.57 90.87
N LYS A 7 90.14 -44.89 91.62
CA LYS A 7 88.69 -45.00 91.47
C LYS A 7 88.16 -44.05 90.39
N ASP A 8 88.78 -42.89 90.26
CA ASP A 8 88.44 -41.89 89.23
C ASP A 8 88.90 -42.35 87.83
N ILE A 9 90.08 -42.98 87.72
CA ILE A 9 90.61 -43.48 86.43
C ILE A 9 89.78 -44.64 85.88
N ASN A 10 89.34 -45.59 86.73
CA ASN A 10 88.49 -46.70 86.30
C ASN A 10 87.10 -46.24 85.84
N ASN A 11 86.50 -45.27 86.54
CA ASN A 11 85.24 -44.65 86.14
C ASN A 11 85.37 -43.88 84.81
N GLU A 12 86.46 -43.14 84.59
CA GLU A 12 86.70 -42.44 83.32
C GLU A 12 86.87 -43.41 82.15
N THR A 13 87.57 -44.55 82.34
CA THR A 13 87.73 -45.56 81.27
C THR A 13 86.44 -46.32 80.94
N GLU A 14 85.58 -46.63 81.92
CA GLU A 14 84.26 -47.23 81.66
C GLU A 14 83.31 -46.24 80.97
N VAL A 15 83.34 -44.96 81.35
CA VAL A 15 82.55 -43.90 80.71
C VAL A 15 83.01 -43.66 79.26
N LEU A 16 84.32 -43.74 78.99
CA LEU A 16 84.88 -43.64 77.64
C LEU A 16 84.51 -44.85 76.76
N ASP A 17 84.53 -46.07 77.30
CA ASP A 17 84.11 -47.29 76.59
C ASP A 17 82.60 -47.28 76.27
N GLU A 18 81.77 -46.86 77.22
CA GLU A 18 80.32 -46.69 76.98
C GLU A 18 80.01 -45.59 75.96
N ASN A 19 80.72 -44.46 75.97
CA ASN A 19 80.55 -43.40 74.97
C ASN A 19 80.94 -43.89 73.57
N SER A 20 82.05 -44.61 73.45
CA SER A 20 82.49 -45.17 72.16
C SER A 20 81.49 -46.17 71.57
N LYS A 21 80.85 -46.99 72.43
CA LYS A 21 79.78 -47.93 72.03
C LYS A 21 78.50 -47.19 71.63
N LYS A 22 78.10 -46.15 72.36
CA LYS A 22 76.94 -45.30 72.01
C LYS A 22 77.16 -44.53 70.70
N GLU A 23 78.37 -44.04 70.47
CA GLU A 23 78.78 -43.34 69.25
C GLU A 23 78.82 -44.30 68.04
N CYS A 24 79.38 -45.50 68.21
CA CYS A 24 79.35 -46.57 67.21
C CYS A 24 77.92 -47.02 66.84
N HIS A 25 77.01 -47.08 67.82
CA HIS A 25 75.60 -47.41 67.55
C HIS A 25 74.88 -46.28 66.78
N LYS A 26 75.18 -45.01 67.11
CA LYS A 26 74.63 -43.84 66.41
C LYS A 26 75.10 -43.75 64.96
N CYS A 27 76.38 -44.07 64.68
CA CYS A 27 76.90 -44.13 63.31
C CYS A 27 76.16 -45.17 62.45
N LYS A 28 75.88 -46.37 63.00
CA LYS A 28 75.12 -47.40 62.29
C LYS A 28 73.68 -47.00 61.99
N LEU A 29 73.04 -46.27 62.91
CA LEU A 29 71.69 -45.74 62.68
C LEU A 29 71.68 -44.68 61.57
N LEU A 30 72.68 -43.79 61.55
CA LEU A 30 72.83 -42.78 60.50
C LEU A 30 73.15 -43.40 59.13
N GLU A 31 73.95 -44.47 59.08
CA GLU A 31 74.20 -45.20 57.83
C GLU A 31 72.93 -45.84 57.28
N GLU A 32 72.10 -46.44 58.14
CA GLU A 32 70.82 -47.03 57.74
C GLU A 32 69.82 -45.97 57.27
N GLU A 33 69.79 -44.81 57.93
CA GLU A 33 68.95 -43.67 57.55
C GLU A 33 69.38 -43.05 56.22
N ASN A 34 70.70 -42.88 56.00
CA ASN A 34 71.24 -42.45 54.71
C ASN A 34 70.92 -43.44 53.60
N ARG A 35 71.02 -44.75 53.86
CA ARG A 35 70.66 -45.78 52.87
C ARG A 35 69.19 -45.68 52.47
N LYS A 36 68.29 -45.45 53.44
CA LYS A 36 66.86 -45.25 53.16
C LYS A 36 66.61 -43.98 52.34
N LEU A 37 67.25 -42.88 52.71
CA LEU A 37 67.15 -41.61 51.97
C LEU A 37 67.68 -41.74 50.54
N GLU A 38 68.78 -42.46 50.33
CA GLU A 38 69.30 -42.75 48.99
C GLU A 38 68.33 -43.57 48.16
N GLU A 39 67.63 -44.52 48.77
CA GLU A 39 66.64 -45.35 48.08
C GLU A 39 65.36 -44.57 47.74
N GLU A 40 64.88 -43.70 48.63
CA GLU A 40 63.77 -42.77 48.37
C GLU A 40 64.12 -41.76 47.27
N ASN A 41 65.32 -41.18 47.32
CA ASN A 41 65.80 -40.27 46.27
C ASN A 41 65.86 -40.97 44.91
N ARG A 42 66.28 -42.24 44.87
CA ARG A 42 66.33 -43.02 43.63
C ARG A 42 64.92 -43.23 43.05
N LYS A 43 63.94 -43.57 43.90
CA LYS A 43 62.53 -43.71 43.49
C LYS A 43 61.95 -42.41 42.96
N LEU A 44 62.23 -41.28 43.62
CA LEU A 44 61.78 -39.96 43.18
C LEU A 44 62.38 -39.58 41.82
N VAL A 45 63.66 -39.87 41.59
CA VAL A 45 64.31 -39.62 40.30
C VAL A 45 63.65 -40.44 39.19
N ASP A 46 63.38 -41.72 39.43
CA ASP A 46 62.71 -42.60 38.46
C ASP A 46 61.27 -42.13 38.15
N GLU A 47 60.53 -41.62 39.15
CA GLU A 47 59.20 -41.04 38.96
C GLU A 47 59.25 -39.75 38.14
N ILE A 48 60.21 -38.86 38.41
CA ILE A 48 60.40 -37.62 37.65
C ILE A 48 60.73 -37.92 36.19
N GLU A 49 61.61 -38.89 35.92
CA GLU A 49 61.94 -39.28 34.54
C GLU A 49 60.72 -39.86 33.80
N LYS A 50 59.93 -40.71 34.44
CA LYS A 50 58.68 -41.22 33.84
C LYS A 50 57.71 -40.08 33.50
N PHE A 51 57.47 -39.18 34.46
CA PHE A 51 56.56 -38.05 34.25
C PHE A 51 57.04 -37.12 33.12
N ASN A 52 58.34 -36.88 33.02
CA ASN A 52 58.92 -36.07 31.95
C ASN A 52 58.79 -36.74 30.58
N ASN A 53 59.00 -38.05 30.49
CA ASN A 53 58.84 -38.78 29.24
C ASN A 53 57.39 -38.80 28.76
N ASP A 54 56.42 -38.91 29.67
CA ASP A 54 54.98 -38.81 29.34
C ASP A 54 54.61 -37.40 28.83
N LEU A 55 55.18 -36.34 29.43
CA LEU A 55 55.03 -34.96 28.96
C LEU A 55 55.63 -34.75 27.56
N ILE A 56 56.80 -35.33 27.30
CA ILE A 56 57.48 -35.26 26.00
C ILE A 56 56.70 -36.05 24.94
N GLY A 57 56.13 -37.20 25.29
CA GLY A 57 55.24 -37.98 24.42
C GLY A 57 53.99 -37.20 23.98
N ASN A 58 53.56 -36.23 24.77
CA ASN A 58 52.40 -35.36 24.49
C ASN A 58 52.67 -34.27 23.41
N LYS A 59 53.89 -34.20 22.86
CA LYS A 59 54.28 -33.22 21.85
C LYS A 59 53.56 -33.42 20.51
N ASP A 60 53.26 -34.68 20.15
CA ASP A 60 52.51 -35.01 18.94
C ASP A 60 51.02 -34.68 19.07
N PHE A 61 50.45 -34.83 20.27
CA PHE A 61 49.11 -34.35 20.58
C PHE A 61 49.01 -32.84 20.41
N ASN A 62 49.96 -32.08 20.96
CA ASN A 62 49.99 -30.61 20.83
C ASN A 62 50.16 -30.14 19.37
N LYS A 63 50.98 -30.82 18.56
CA LYS A 63 51.09 -30.55 17.12
C LYS A 63 49.77 -30.80 16.39
N THR A 64 49.09 -31.90 16.71
CA THR A 64 47.80 -32.26 16.11
C THR A 64 46.73 -31.23 16.48
N LEU A 65 46.70 -30.80 17.74
CA LEU A 65 45.80 -29.77 18.23
C LEU A 65 46.03 -28.42 17.50
N ALA A 66 47.30 -28.02 17.33
CA ALA A 66 47.66 -26.81 16.59
C ALA A 66 47.20 -26.86 15.12
N ALA A 67 47.37 -28.00 14.45
CA ALA A 67 46.91 -28.18 13.06
C ALA A 67 45.38 -28.11 12.94
N ILE A 68 44.64 -28.67 13.91
CA ILE A 68 43.17 -28.58 13.97
C ILE A 68 42.73 -27.13 14.17
N ILE A 69 43.38 -26.40 15.09
CA ILE A 69 43.09 -24.98 15.35
C ILE A 69 43.31 -24.16 14.09
N ASP A 70 44.43 -24.35 13.40
CA ASP A 70 44.73 -23.63 12.15
C ASP A 70 43.72 -23.95 11.04
N LYS A 71 43.28 -25.21 10.93
CA LYS A 71 42.23 -25.60 9.97
C LYS A 71 40.92 -24.88 10.28
N HIS A 72 40.45 -24.92 11.53
CA HIS A 72 39.20 -24.25 11.91
C HIS A 72 39.30 -22.73 11.77
N LYS A 73 40.46 -22.13 12.06
CA LYS A 73 40.68 -20.70 11.88
C LYS A 73 40.57 -20.28 10.41
N LYS A 74 41.09 -21.09 9.48
CA LYS A 74 40.94 -20.87 8.04
C LYS A 74 39.49 -21.04 7.57
N GLU A 75 38.78 -22.04 8.08
CA GLU A 75 37.35 -22.22 7.78
C GLU A 75 36.48 -21.08 8.28
N ILE A 76 36.71 -20.61 9.51
CA ILE A 76 36.01 -19.45 10.09
C ILE A 76 36.24 -18.22 9.21
N LYS A 77 37.50 -17.92 8.89
CA LYS A 77 37.83 -16.77 8.05
C LYS A 77 37.16 -16.84 6.67
N SER A 78 37.17 -18.02 6.03
CA SER A 78 36.50 -18.20 4.74
C SER A 78 34.97 -18.03 4.82
N LYS A 79 34.35 -18.39 5.95
CA LYS A 79 32.92 -18.18 6.17
C LYS A 79 32.62 -16.70 6.43
N ASP A 80 33.46 -16.02 7.22
CA ASP A 80 33.32 -14.59 7.49
C ASP A 80 33.41 -13.76 6.19
N ASP A 81 34.40 -14.05 5.33
CA ASP A 81 34.54 -13.38 4.03
C ASP A 81 33.28 -13.58 3.14
N LYS A 82 32.67 -14.78 3.20
CA LYS A 82 31.41 -15.07 2.49
C LYS A 82 30.20 -14.34 3.08
N ILE A 83 30.15 -14.18 4.40
CA ILE A 83 29.08 -13.45 5.08
C ILE A 83 29.17 -11.97 4.70
N GLU A 84 30.38 -11.39 4.77
CA GLU A 84 30.61 -9.99 4.42
C GLU A 84 30.23 -9.70 2.96
N SER A 85 30.61 -10.59 2.03
CA SER A 85 30.20 -10.46 0.63
C SER A 85 28.69 -10.51 0.43
N LYS A 86 27.96 -11.33 1.19
CA LYS A 86 26.49 -11.41 1.10
C LYS A 86 25.82 -10.20 1.74
N ASP A 87 26.36 -9.68 2.83
CA ASP A 87 25.86 -8.46 3.48
C ASP A 87 25.95 -7.26 2.55
N GLU A 88 27.05 -7.11 1.80
CA GLU A 88 27.17 -6.06 0.78
C GLU A 88 26.16 -6.24 -0.37
N GLU A 89 25.93 -7.47 -0.83
CA GLU A 89 24.91 -7.76 -1.85
C GLU A 89 23.50 -7.40 -1.36
N ILE A 90 23.16 -7.76 -0.13
CA ILE A 90 21.86 -7.44 0.50
C ILE A 90 21.69 -5.92 0.62
N LYS A 91 22.70 -5.19 1.11
CA LYS A 91 22.66 -3.72 1.19
C LYS A 91 22.45 -3.07 -0.18
N SER A 92 23.06 -3.63 -1.24
CA SER A 92 22.87 -3.13 -2.60
C SER A 92 21.44 -3.34 -3.09
N LYS A 93 20.88 -4.54 -2.89
CA LYS A 93 19.49 -4.84 -3.27
C LYS A 93 18.48 -4.02 -2.48
N ASP A 94 18.70 -3.79 -1.20
CA ASP A 94 17.85 -2.94 -0.37
C ASP A 94 17.80 -1.49 -0.87
N LYS A 95 18.93 -0.95 -1.33
CA LYS A 95 18.96 0.38 -1.95
C LYS A 95 18.17 0.42 -3.26
N GLU A 96 18.28 -0.61 -4.09
CA GLU A 96 17.53 -0.71 -5.34
C GLU A 96 16.02 -0.82 -5.10
N ILE A 97 15.60 -1.62 -4.12
CA ILE A 97 14.19 -1.76 -3.73
C ILE A 97 13.63 -0.42 -3.27
N LYS A 98 14.33 0.29 -2.36
CA LYS A 98 13.91 1.61 -1.90
C LYS A 98 13.76 2.61 -3.05
N SER A 99 14.69 2.60 -4.01
CA SER A 99 14.60 3.46 -5.19
C SER A 99 13.37 3.17 -6.04
N LYS A 100 13.03 1.88 -6.22
CA LYS A 100 11.82 1.48 -6.96
C LYS A 100 10.53 1.83 -6.22
N ASP A 101 10.52 1.69 -4.89
CA ASP A 101 9.38 2.09 -4.06
C ASP A 101 9.11 3.60 -4.18
N ASP A 102 10.16 4.43 -4.13
CA ASP A 102 10.05 5.88 -4.32
C ASP A 102 9.51 6.24 -5.72
N GLU A 103 9.96 5.53 -6.76
CA GLU A 103 9.46 5.69 -8.12
C GLU A 103 7.97 5.34 -8.23
N ILE A 104 7.55 4.23 -7.63
CA ILE A 104 6.14 3.80 -7.59
C ILE A 104 5.28 4.84 -6.85
N ILE A 105 5.75 5.35 -5.70
CA ILE A 105 5.04 6.39 -4.95
C ILE A 105 4.86 7.65 -5.80
N ASN A 106 5.90 8.06 -6.52
CA ASN A 106 5.83 9.23 -7.40
C ASN A 106 4.89 9.02 -8.59
N LEU A 107 4.93 7.84 -9.23
CA LEU A 107 3.98 7.48 -10.29
C LEU A 107 2.54 7.50 -9.79
N LYS A 108 2.28 6.94 -8.60
CA LYS A 108 0.95 6.95 -7.98
C LYS A 108 0.47 8.37 -7.72
N LYS A 109 1.32 9.25 -7.20
CA LYS A 109 0.99 10.68 -6.99
C LYS A 109 0.66 11.38 -8.31
N ARG A 110 1.47 11.16 -9.35
CA ARG A 110 1.25 11.75 -10.69
C ARG A 110 -0.07 11.29 -11.29
N HIS A 111 -0.34 9.98 -11.28
CA HIS A 111 -1.61 9.44 -11.74
C HIS A 111 -2.79 9.96 -10.92
N GLN A 112 -2.64 10.10 -9.59
CA GLN A 112 -3.70 10.66 -8.74
C GLN A 112 -3.98 12.13 -9.06
N TYR A 113 -2.93 12.92 -9.35
CA TYR A 113 -3.06 14.32 -9.74
C TYR A 113 -3.74 14.46 -11.11
N GLU A 114 -3.30 13.69 -12.12
CA GLU A 114 -3.90 13.66 -13.45
C GLU A 114 -5.36 13.15 -13.42
N LEU A 115 -5.66 12.14 -12.60
CA LEU A 115 -7.03 11.66 -12.37
C LEU A 115 -7.87 12.70 -11.62
N GLY A 116 -7.28 13.45 -10.69
CA GLY A 116 -7.93 14.55 -9.99
C GLY A 116 -8.31 15.68 -10.94
N SER A 117 -7.42 16.05 -11.87
CA SER A 117 -7.72 17.07 -12.89
C SER A 117 -8.79 16.57 -13.87
N ALA A 118 -8.76 15.30 -14.26
CA ALA A 118 -9.78 14.71 -15.15
C ALA A 118 -11.16 14.55 -14.50
N LYS A 119 -11.23 14.29 -13.19
CA LYS A 119 -12.51 14.19 -12.44
C LYS A 119 -13.18 15.53 -12.16
N THR A 120 -12.42 16.62 -12.21
CA THR A 120 -12.89 17.95 -11.81
C THR A 120 -13.10 18.86 -13.01
N PHE A 121 -13.61 18.33 -14.12
CA PHE A 121 -14.40 19.15 -15.04
C PHE A 121 -15.74 19.47 -14.36
N ARG A 122 -15.70 20.44 -13.45
CA ARG A 122 -16.87 21.27 -13.18
C ARG A 122 -16.79 22.37 -14.23
N LEU A 123 -17.82 22.47 -15.07
CA LEU A 123 -18.02 23.69 -15.84
C LEU A 123 -18.05 24.84 -14.83
N SER A 124 -17.42 25.96 -15.16
CA SER A 124 -17.45 27.14 -14.29
C SER A 124 -18.90 27.50 -14.01
N ASP A 125 -19.19 28.12 -12.86
CA ASP A 125 -20.54 28.62 -12.61
C ASP A 125 -20.95 29.63 -13.70
N ASP A 126 -19.98 30.37 -14.25
CA ASP A 126 -20.14 31.30 -15.38
C ASP A 126 -20.13 30.64 -16.78
N ASP A 127 -20.01 29.30 -16.87
CA ASP A 127 -20.00 28.62 -18.16
C ASP A 127 -21.41 28.65 -18.77
N LYS A 128 -21.52 29.11 -20.03
CA LYS A 128 -22.80 29.19 -20.74
C LYS A 128 -23.53 27.84 -20.81
N ASN A 129 -22.79 26.74 -20.84
CA ASN A 129 -23.33 25.38 -20.91
C ASN A 129 -23.48 24.72 -19.53
N ASN A 130 -23.38 25.49 -18.44
CA ASN A 130 -23.66 24.98 -17.11
C ASN A 130 -25.14 24.52 -17.03
N PRO A 131 -25.42 23.28 -16.60
CA PRO A 131 -26.80 22.79 -16.48
C PRO A 131 -27.70 23.61 -15.55
N THR A 132 -27.14 24.47 -14.69
CA THR A 132 -27.96 25.45 -13.93
C THR A 132 -28.63 26.47 -14.84
N ASN A 133 -27.98 26.90 -15.92
CA ASN A 133 -28.53 27.88 -16.87
C ASN A 133 -29.70 27.30 -17.65
N LEU A 134 -29.66 26.01 -17.99
CA LEU A 134 -30.77 25.35 -18.68
C LEU A 134 -32.02 25.26 -17.79
N ASN A 135 -31.84 25.00 -16.49
CA ASN A 135 -32.95 25.03 -15.54
C ASN A 135 -33.53 26.45 -15.41
N GLU A 136 -32.68 27.48 -15.38
CA GLU A 136 -33.12 28.88 -15.39
C GLU A 136 -33.87 29.24 -16.67
N ASP A 137 -33.36 28.83 -17.84
CA ASP A 137 -34.01 29.03 -19.14
C ASP A 137 -35.39 28.31 -19.20
N ILE A 138 -35.47 27.08 -18.69
CA ILE A 138 -36.74 26.33 -18.59
C ILE A 138 -37.73 27.06 -17.67
N SER A 139 -37.26 27.53 -16.50
CA SER A 139 -38.09 28.30 -15.58
C SER A 139 -38.57 29.61 -16.21
N GLN A 140 -37.71 30.34 -16.92
CA GLN A 140 -38.09 31.56 -17.62
C GLN A 140 -39.12 31.29 -18.72
N ILE A 141 -38.96 30.21 -19.50
CA ILE A 141 -39.95 29.82 -20.52
C ILE A 141 -41.30 29.47 -19.86
N GLN A 142 -41.29 28.81 -18.71
CA GLN A 142 -42.52 28.50 -17.96
C GLN A 142 -43.21 29.79 -17.48
N GLU A 143 -42.46 30.72 -16.90
CA GLU A 143 -42.97 32.03 -16.47
C GLU A 143 -43.51 32.85 -17.66
N ASP A 144 -42.79 32.88 -18.78
CA ASP A 144 -43.21 33.59 -19.99
C ASP A 144 -44.49 32.99 -20.58
N LEU A 145 -44.62 31.66 -20.58
CA LEU A 145 -45.82 30.96 -21.02
C LEU A 145 -47.01 31.21 -20.08
N GLU A 146 -46.77 31.20 -18.77
CA GLU A 146 -47.78 31.50 -17.76
C GLU A 146 -48.23 32.96 -17.85
N PHE A 147 -47.29 33.89 -18.01
CA PHE A 147 -47.55 35.32 -18.19
C PHE A 147 -48.33 35.58 -19.47
N TYR A 148 -47.88 35.01 -20.59
CA TYR A 148 -48.58 35.08 -21.88
C TYR A 148 -50.04 34.64 -21.70
N VAL A 149 -50.26 33.48 -21.07
CA VAL A 149 -51.58 32.90 -20.91
C VAL A 149 -52.46 33.64 -19.91
N THR A 150 -51.88 34.17 -18.84
CA THR A 150 -52.60 34.94 -17.81
C THR A 150 -53.02 36.31 -18.35
N ASN A 151 -52.20 36.92 -19.20
CA ASN A 151 -52.47 38.24 -19.79
C ASN A 151 -53.26 38.21 -21.10
N LEU A 152 -53.56 37.03 -21.65
CA LEU A 152 -54.64 36.88 -22.62
C LEU A 152 -55.97 37.24 -21.93
N ARG A 153 -56.31 38.53 -21.91
CA ARG A 153 -57.61 39.04 -21.44
C ARG A 153 -58.42 39.51 -22.65
N PRO A 154 -59.72 39.22 -22.71
CA PRO A 154 -60.64 39.67 -23.77
C PRO A 154 -60.72 41.20 -23.96
N LYS A 155 -60.20 42.00 -23.02
CA LYS A 155 -60.41 43.46 -22.91
C LYS A 155 -59.13 44.30 -23.04
N THR A 156 -58.00 43.69 -23.35
CA THR A 156 -56.73 44.39 -23.60
C THR A 156 -56.44 44.45 -25.10
N ASP A 157 -55.54 45.32 -25.54
CA ASP A 157 -55.19 45.67 -26.95
C ASP A 157 -54.68 44.51 -27.84
N ILE A 158 -54.90 43.26 -27.44
CA ILE A 158 -54.45 42.05 -28.12
C ILE A 158 -55.65 41.39 -28.81
N GLU A 159 -55.74 41.53 -30.12
CA GLU A 159 -56.78 40.90 -30.93
C GLU A 159 -56.51 39.39 -31.11
N ILE A 160 -57.38 38.55 -30.56
CA ILE A 160 -57.28 37.09 -30.71
C ILE A 160 -57.90 36.67 -32.04
N ASN A 161 -57.09 36.12 -32.94
CA ASN A 161 -57.56 35.59 -34.22
C ASN A 161 -58.29 34.24 -34.05
N LEU A 162 -59.61 34.29 -33.84
CA LEU A 162 -60.46 33.12 -33.61
C LEU A 162 -60.46 32.09 -34.74
N LYS A 163 -60.25 32.54 -35.98
CA LYS A 163 -60.13 31.64 -37.14
C LYS A 163 -58.89 30.76 -37.03
N ASN A 164 -57.76 31.35 -36.64
CA ASN A 164 -56.52 30.61 -36.42
C ASN A 164 -56.63 29.68 -35.20
N ILE A 165 -57.27 30.13 -34.11
CA ILE A 165 -57.52 29.25 -32.95
C ILE A 165 -58.38 28.05 -33.32
N SER A 166 -59.45 28.27 -34.09
CA SER A 166 -60.31 27.19 -34.58
C SER A 166 -59.52 26.20 -35.43
N ARG A 167 -58.60 26.68 -36.27
CA ARG A 167 -57.68 25.81 -37.03
C ARG A 167 -56.76 25.01 -36.11
N LEU A 168 -56.09 25.66 -35.15
CA LEU A 168 -55.18 25.00 -34.19
C LEU A 168 -55.90 23.94 -33.34
N LEU A 169 -57.12 24.24 -32.88
CA LEU A 169 -57.99 23.27 -32.19
C LEU A 169 -58.22 22.05 -33.05
N ASN A 170 -58.55 22.25 -34.33
CA ASN A 170 -58.82 21.18 -35.26
C ASN A 170 -57.56 20.37 -35.63
N ASP A 171 -56.40 21.02 -35.75
CA ASP A 171 -55.10 20.37 -35.99
C ASP A 171 -54.62 19.57 -34.78
N SER A 172 -54.99 20.01 -33.56
CA SER A 172 -54.64 19.35 -32.30
C SER A 172 -55.48 18.12 -31.97
N LYS A 173 -56.50 17.79 -32.78
CA LYS A 173 -57.43 16.70 -32.49
C LYS A 173 -56.76 15.33 -32.49
N VAL A 174 -57.26 14.48 -31.60
CA VAL A 174 -57.06 13.03 -31.70
C VAL A 174 -57.82 12.53 -32.92
N LYS A 175 -57.15 11.76 -33.80
CA LYS A 175 -57.66 11.24 -35.09
C LYS A 175 -59.03 10.54 -35.05
N LYS A 176 -59.54 10.21 -33.85
CA LYS A 176 -60.82 9.53 -33.62
C LYS A 176 -62.01 10.49 -33.40
N SER A 177 -61.79 11.79 -33.19
CA SER A 177 -62.85 12.78 -32.96
C SER A 177 -63.44 13.28 -34.28
N LYS A 178 -64.77 13.15 -34.46
CA LYS A 178 -65.53 13.70 -35.62
C LYS A 178 -66.05 15.12 -35.40
N ILE A 179 -65.82 15.72 -34.23
CA ILE A 179 -66.35 17.04 -33.87
C ILE A 179 -65.49 18.12 -34.52
N THR A 180 -66.08 19.14 -35.12
CA THR A 180 -65.37 20.33 -35.64
C THR A 180 -65.62 21.53 -34.75
N TYR A 181 -64.54 22.13 -34.24
CA TYR A 181 -64.62 23.34 -33.43
C TYR A 181 -64.62 24.56 -34.34
N THR A 182 -65.59 25.46 -34.13
CA THR A 182 -65.69 26.73 -34.84
C THR A 182 -66.04 27.82 -33.84
N LEU A 183 -65.12 28.77 -33.64
CA LEU A 183 -65.32 29.92 -32.76
C LEU A 183 -65.73 31.13 -33.63
N ASN A 184 -67.02 31.46 -33.63
CA ASN A 184 -67.59 32.43 -34.57
C ASN A 184 -68.01 33.77 -33.95
N SER A 185 -68.10 33.88 -32.62
CA SER A 185 -68.59 35.10 -31.96
C SER A 185 -67.74 35.47 -30.74
N SER A 186 -67.45 36.77 -30.61
CA SER A 186 -66.71 37.34 -29.48
C SER A 186 -67.53 37.37 -28.18
N SER A 187 -68.86 37.23 -28.26
CA SER A 187 -69.75 37.20 -27.11
C SER A 187 -69.56 35.97 -26.20
N GLU A 188 -69.00 34.88 -26.72
CA GLU A 188 -68.75 33.62 -26.00
C GLU A 188 -67.27 33.44 -25.62
N LEU A 189 -66.43 34.45 -25.88
CA LEU A 189 -64.98 34.35 -25.73
C LEU A 189 -64.57 34.05 -24.28
N ASN A 190 -65.34 34.54 -23.31
CA ASN A 190 -65.09 34.29 -21.89
C ASN A 190 -65.27 32.82 -21.52
N ASP A 191 -66.28 32.15 -22.07
CA ASP A 191 -66.61 30.76 -21.75
C ASP A 191 -65.60 29.79 -22.37
N TYR A 192 -65.07 30.13 -23.55
CA TYR A 192 -64.03 29.36 -24.23
C TYR A 192 -62.62 29.78 -23.88
N MET A 193 -62.43 30.81 -23.05
CA MET A 193 -61.11 31.35 -22.73
C MET A 193 -60.13 30.30 -22.17
N PRO A 194 -60.54 29.41 -21.23
CA PRO A 194 -59.64 28.35 -20.75
C PRO A 194 -59.17 27.42 -21.88
N LEU A 195 -60.05 27.12 -22.84
CA LEU A 195 -59.75 26.28 -23.99
C LEU A 195 -58.81 27.00 -24.97
N ILE A 196 -59.06 28.29 -25.26
CA ILE A 196 -58.20 29.12 -26.13
C ILE A 196 -56.79 29.20 -25.55
N LYS A 197 -56.67 29.43 -24.23
CA LYS A 197 -55.39 29.45 -23.49
C LYS A 197 -54.63 28.13 -23.64
N ALA A 198 -55.31 27.00 -23.40
CA ALA A 198 -54.69 25.68 -23.51
C ALA A 198 -54.22 25.36 -24.94
N VAL A 199 -54.98 25.75 -25.96
CA VAL A 199 -54.62 25.53 -27.37
C VAL A 199 -53.38 26.32 -27.76
N LEU A 200 -53.30 27.58 -27.33
CA LEU A 200 -52.14 28.43 -27.57
C LEU A 200 -50.90 27.91 -26.84
N GLN A 201 -51.01 27.52 -25.56
CA GLN A 201 -49.93 26.88 -24.82
C GLN A 201 -49.41 25.64 -25.54
N ARG A 202 -50.32 24.74 -25.93
CA ARG A 202 -49.97 23.52 -26.66
C ARG A 202 -49.28 23.84 -27.98
N HIS A 203 -49.73 24.88 -28.69
CA HIS A 203 -49.12 25.28 -29.95
C HIS A 203 -47.68 25.76 -29.77
N VAL A 204 -47.42 26.63 -28.80
CA VAL A 204 -46.06 27.14 -28.52
C VAL A 204 -45.14 26.00 -28.10
N LEU A 205 -45.58 25.14 -27.17
CA LEU A 205 -44.80 23.96 -26.75
C LEU A 205 -44.50 23.03 -27.93
N ARG A 206 -45.48 22.81 -28.81
CA ARG A 206 -45.28 21.98 -30.00
C ARG A 206 -44.26 22.59 -30.95
N THR A 207 -44.30 23.90 -31.16
CA THR A 207 -43.33 24.61 -32.00
C THR A 207 -41.91 24.51 -31.42
N ILE A 208 -41.75 24.65 -30.10
CA ILE A 208 -40.45 24.48 -29.43
C ILE A 208 -39.93 23.04 -29.64
N LEU A 209 -40.79 22.03 -29.41
CA LEU A 209 -40.41 20.63 -29.59
C LEU A 209 -40.08 20.29 -31.05
N ASP A 210 -40.87 20.77 -32.01
CA ASP A 210 -40.60 20.54 -33.44
C ASP A 210 -39.27 21.20 -33.88
N TYR A 211 -38.88 22.32 -33.24
CA TYR A 211 -37.57 22.94 -33.45
C TYR A 211 -36.44 22.09 -32.88
N PHE A 212 -36.59 21.59 -31.65
CA PHE A 212 -35.63 20.68 -31.02
C PHE A 212 -35.43 19.40 -31.85
N ASP A 213 -36.52 18.81 -32.34
CA ASP A 213 -36.49 17.62 -33.20
C ASP A 213 -35.72 17.88 -34.51
N LYS A 214 -35.85 19.08 -35.09
CA LYS A 214 -35.09 19.49 -36.28
C LYS A 214 -33.62 19.74 -35.96
N TYR A 215 -33.31 20.29 -34.79
CA TYR A 215 -31.94 20.47 -34.32
C TYR A 215 -31.24 19.11 -34.18
N ASN A 216 -31.88 18.16 -33.51
CA ASN A 216 -31.34 16.81 -33.29
C ASN A 216 -31.21 15.96 -34.58
N ARG A 217 -32.00 16.25 -35.62
CA ARG A 217 -31.92 15.54 -36.91
C ARG A 217 -30.83 16.08 -37.83
N LYS A 218 -30.28 17.28 -37.59
CA LYS A 218 -29.08 17.69 -38.29
C LYS A 218 -27.93 16.81 -37.80
N ASN A 219 -27.14 16.27 -38.72
CA ASN A 219 -25.85 15.62 -38.42
C ASN A 219 -24.86 16.67 -37.90
N SER A 220 -25.15 17.25 -36.74
CA SER A 220 -24.25 18.14 -36.02
C SER A 220 -23.03 17.35 -35.56
N LEU A 221 -21.92 18.04 -35.38
CA LEU A 221 -20.75 17.45 -34.75
C LEU A 221 -21.08 16.95 -33.34
N GLU A 222 -21.95 17.66 -32.60
CA GLU A 222 -22.44 17.23 -31.29
C GLU A 222 -23.08 15.83 -31.34
N LEU A 223 -23.94 15.56 -32.32
CA LEU A 223 -24.56 14.24 -32.49
C LEU A 223 -23.54 13.14 -32.85
N GLN A 224 -22.48 13.49 -33.59
CA GLN A 224 -21.39 12.55 -33.91
C GLN A 224 -20.54 12.25 -32.69
N PHE A 225 -20.23 13.27 -31.88
CA PHE A 225 -19.53 13.11 -30.60
C PHE A 225 -20.32 12.26 -29.62
N LEU A 226 -21.64 12.48 -29.51
CA LEU A 226 -22.52 11.67 -28.66
C LEU A 226 -22.48 10.19 -29.05
N LYS A 227 -22.66 9.87 -30.34
CA LYS A 227 -22.60 8.49 -30.83
C LYS A 227 -21.24 7.83 -30.55
N GLN A 228 -20.14 8.56 -30.76
CA GLN A 228 -18.81 8.07 -30.42
C GLN A 228 -18.64 7.82 -28.92
N ALA A 229 -19.22 8.68 -28.06
CA ALA A 229 -19.20 8.49 -26.62
C ALA A 229 -20.00 7.25 -26.19
N GLU A 230 -21.18 7.02 -26.76
CA GLU A 230 -21.98 5.81 -26.55
C GLU A 230 -21.23 4.54 -26.99
N ASP A 231 -20.56 4.57 -28.14
CA ASP A 231 -19.72 3.46 -28.61
C ASP A 231 -18.57 3.18 -27.64
N LEU A 232 -17.90 4.23 -27.15
CA LEU A 232 -16.85 4.13 -26.14
C LEU A 232 -17.37 3.55 -24.81
N GLU A 233 -18.58 3.92 -24.39
CA GLU A 233 -19.24 3.32 -23.22
C GLU A 233 -19.46 1.82 -23.43
N ASN A 234 -19.97 1.43 -24.59
CA ASN A 234 -20.25 0.03 -24.89
C ASN A 234 -18.97 -0.81 -24.95
N LEU A 235 -17.90 -0.26 -25.54
CA LEU A 235 -16.56 -0.87 -25.52
C LEU A 235 -16.03 -0.99 -24.09
N ALA A 236 -16.20 0.02 -23.24
CA ALA A 236 -15.77 -0.03 -21.85
C ALA A 236 -16.52 -1.10 -21.05
N LYS A 237 -17.85 -1.23 -21.24
CA LYS A 237 -18.66 -2.29 -20.64
C LYS A 237 -18.24 -3.68 -21.11
N ARG A 238 -17.83 -3.84 -22.38
CA ARG A 238 -17.28 -5.11 -22.89
C ARG A 238 -15.92 -5.41 -22.27
N LEU A 239 -15.03 -4.43 -22.22
CA LEU A 239 -13.71 -4.55 -21.60
C LEU A 239 -13.80 -5.00 -20.14
N GLU A 240 -14.76 -4.45 -19.39
CA GLU A 240 -15.05 -4.86 -18.01
C GLU A 240 -15.46 -6.34 -17.90
N LYS A 241 -16.29 -6.82 -18.83
CA LYS A 241 -16.79 -8.20 -18.85
C LYS A 241 -15.75 -9.22 -19.34
N GLU A 242 -14.87 -8.83 -20.25
CA GLU A 242 -13.91 -9.73 -20.91
C GLU A 242 -12.58 -9.86 -20.15
N ARG A 243 -12.26 -8.97 -19.20
CA ARG A 243 -11.02 -9.09 -18.42
C ARG A 243 -11.14 -10.12 -17.30
N THR A 244 -10.30 -11.14 -17.37
CA THR A 244 -9.98 -12.08 -16.28
C THR A 244 -8.88 -11.51 -15.37
N GLY A 245 -9.23 -10.56 -14.49
CA GLY A 245 -8.27 -10.00 -13.53
C GLY A 245 -8.95 -9.26 -12.37
N SER A 246 -8.70 -9.72 -11.14
CA SER A 246 -9.28 -9.22 -9.88
C SER A 246 -8.42 -8.12 -9.24
N ASP A 247 -8.11 -7.05 -9.98
CA ASP A 247 -7.27 -5.98 -9.44
C ASP A 247 -8.13 -4.79 -9.02
N ALA A 248 -8.04 -4.37 -7.76
CA ALA A 248 -8.85 -3.31 -7.16
C ALA A 248 -8.77 -1.93 -7.85
N ILE A 249 -7.76 -1.72 -8.71
CA ILE A 249 -7.63 -0.53 -9.58
C ILE A 249 -8.71 -0.52 -10.68
N THR A 250 -9.21 -1.70 -11.05
CA THR A 250 -10.16 -1.92 -12.14
C THR A 250 -11.60 -1.55 -11.75
N SER A 251 -12.01 -1.81 -10.50
CA SER A 251 -13.33 -1.37 -10.00
C SER A 251 -13.41 0.16 -9.99
N ALA A 252 -12.31 0.85 -9.68
CA ALA A 252 -12.24 2.30 -9.70
C ALA A 252 -12.35 2.88 -11.12
N LEU A 253 -11.83 2.20 -12.16
CA LEU A 253 -11.91 2.67 -13.55
C LEU A 253 -13.33 2.48 -14.14
N SER A 254 -13.97 1.35 -13.85
CA SER A 254 -15.37 1.09 -14.25
C SER A 254 -16.33 2.04 -13.54
N ILE A 255 -16.19 2.22 -12.23
CA ILE A 255 -17.00 3.18 -11.45
C ILE A 255 -16.75 4.62 -11.93
N GLN A 256 -15.51 4.98 -12.30
CA GLN A 256 -15.19 6.34 -12.79
C GLN A 256 -15.73 6.64 -14.18
N LYS A 257 -15.57 5.73 -15.15
CA LYS A 257 -16.15 5.91 -16.49
C LYS A 257 -17.67 5.88 -16.43
N THR A 258 -18.26 4.97 -15.67
CA THR A 258 -19.72 4.91 -15.48
C THR A 258 -20.25 6.16 -14.78
N ASN A 259 -19.52 6.75 -13.84
CA ASN A 259 -19.90 8.04 -13.22
C ASN A 259 -19.73 9.22 -14.18
N LEU A 260 -18.68 9.28 -15.00
CA LEU A 260 -18.53 10.29 -16.06
C LEU A 260 -19.69 10.23 -17.06
N ILE A 261 -20.05 9.03 -17.50
CA ILE A 261 -21.15 8.82 -18.45
C ILE A 261 -22.52 9.08 -17.80
N LYS A 262 -22.75 8.65 -16.55
CA LYS A 262 -23.98 9.00 -15.82
C LYS A 262 -24.11 10.50 -15.60
N LYS A 263 -23.00 11.21 -15.37
CA LYS A 263 -22.99 12.66 -15.21
C LYS A 263 -23.29 13.36 -16.54
N TRP A 264 -22.80 12.84 -17.65
CA TRP A 264 -23.17 13.27 -19.00
C TRP A 264 -24.64 13.00 -19.35
N ASN A 265 -25.16 11.81 -19.06
CA ASN A 265 -26.58 11.49 -19.27
C ASN A 265 -27.52 12.25 -18.31
N LEU A 266 -27.02 12.75 -17.17
CA LEU A 266 -27.76 13.68 -16.32
C LEU A 266 -27.79 15.10 -16.91
N ILE A 267 -26.73 15.51 -17.62
CA ILE A 267 -26.68 16.76 -18.38
C ILE A 267 -27.63 16.71 -19.59
N GLU A 268 -27.95 15.52 -20.10
CA GLU A 268 -28.85 15.32 -21.25
C GLU A 268 -30.33 15.06 -20.86
N LYS A 269 -30.61 14.87 -19.55
CA LYS A 269 -31.97 14.61 -19.02
C LYS A 269 -32.62 15.81 -18.33
N TYR A 270 -31.92 16.94 -18.27
CA TYR A 270 -32.42 18.24 -17.86
C TYR A 270 -32.10 19.24 -18.97
#